data_AF-A0AB38EEM1-F1
#
_entry.id   AF-A0AB38EEM1-F1
#
_cell.length_a   1.000
_cell.length_b   1.000
_cell.length_c   1.000
_cell.angle_alpha   90.00
_cell.angle_beta   90.00
_cell.angle_gamma   90.00
#
_symmetry.space_group_name_H-M   'P 1'
#
loop_
_entity.id
_entity.type
_entity.pdbx_description
1 polymer ?
#
loop_
_entity_poly.entity_id
_entity_poly.type
_entity_poly.pdbx_seq_one_letter_code
_entity_poly.pdbx_strand_id
1 'polypeptide(L)'
;MLRIQGSDGKRMMYSMLRNRAHSNVAFLLGESYRYIPGLDTLTIYPGVLSSYPNFIFNIPAAQVPAFVDAMQQSKDQASFEQIVRRWGIRRTHPLFWTYFHDLNRYLQETEPREAAVLDMNRYENL
;
A
#
# COMPACT_ATOMS: atom_id res chain seq x y z
N MET A 1 -0.26 -0.19 -1.36
CA MET A 1 -1.39 -0.17 -2.32
C MET A 1 -2.69 -0.52 -1.62
N LEU A 2 -3.76 0.22 -1.89
CA LEU A 2 -5.10 -0.07 -1.41
C LEU A 2 -5.98 -0.39 -2.61
N ARG A 3 -6.57 -1.60 -2.62
CA ARG A 3 -7.56 -2.04 -3.60
C ARG A 3 -8.91 -2.06 -2.89
N ILE A 4 -9.80 -1.15 -3.28
CA ILE A 4 -11.15 -1.06 -2.72
C ILE A 4 -12.11 -1.77 -3.66
N GLN A 5 -12.75 -2.83 -3.18
CA GLN A 5 -13.68 -3.65 -3.97
C GLN A 5 -15.11 -3.15 -3.76
N GLY A 6 -15.71 -2.60 -4.81
CA GLY A 6 -17.11 -2.22 -4.85
C GLY A 6 -18.06 -3.43 -4.87
N SER A 7 -19.32 -3.21 -4.50
CA SER A 7 -20.38 -4.22 -4.53
C SER A 7 -20.82 -4.57 -5.95
N ASP A 8 -20.56 -3.69 -6.91
CA ASP A 8 -20.85 -3.86 -8.35
C ASP A 8 -19.74 -4.62 -9.10
N GLY A 9 -18.74 -5.13 -8.38
CA GLY A 9 -17.58 -5.80 -8.98
C GLY A 9 -16.50 -4.84 -9.51
N LYS A 10 -16.73 -3.52 -9.46
CA LYS A 10 -15.68 -2.55 -9.80
C LYS A 10 -14.67 -2.44 -8.67
N ARG A 11 -13.50 -1.92 -9.01
CA ARG A 11 -12.40 -1.69 -8.08
C ARG A 11 -11.88 -0.27 -8.21
N MET A 12 -11.54 0.32 -7.07
CA MET A 12 -10.79 1.57 -7.01
C MET A 12 -9.41 1.27 -6.45
N MET A 13 -8.39 1.92 -7.01
CA MET A 13 -7.02 1.77 -6.54
C MET A 13 -6.53 3.08 -5.93
N TYR A 14 -5.82 2.96 -4.82
CA TYR A 14 -5.11 4.08 -4.22
C TYR A 14 -3.68 3.68 -3.86
N SER A 15 -2.78 4.62 -4.07
CA SER A 15 -1.42 4.55 -3.56
C SER A 15 -1.39 5.16 -2.17
N MET A 16 -0.96 4.36 -1.19
CA MET A 16 -0.75 4.80 0.19
C MET A 16 0.75 4.93 0.41
N LEU A 17 1.20 6.15 0.70
CA LEU A 17 2.60 6.51 0.81
C LEU A 17 2.86 7.08 2.20
N ARG A 18 3.81 6.48 2.93
CA ARG A 18 4.33 7.06 4.17
C ARG A 18 5.50 7.98 3.82
N ASN A 19 5.34 9.27 4.06
CA ASN A 19 6.39 10.25 3.86
C ASN A 19 7.17 10.38 5.17
N ARG A 20 8.42 9.90 5.19
CA ARG A 20 9.28 9.96 6.38
C ARG A 20 9.99 11.30 6.49
N ALA A 21 9.77 12.02 7.58
CA ALA A 21 10.39 13.32 7.80
C ALA A 21 11.86 13.18 8.21
N HIS A 22 12.73 13.93 7.52
CA HIS A 22 14.15 14.00 7.84
C HIS A 22 14.60 15.45 7.91
N SER A 23 15.46 15.79 8.87
CA SER A 23 16.13 17.10 8.91
C SER A 23 17.09 17.30 7.73
N ASN A 24 17.65 16.21 7.20
CA ASN A 24 18.53 16.20 6.03
C ASN A 24 18.62 14.79 5.40
N VAL A 25 18.72 14.72 4.06
CA VAL A 25 18.85 13.48 3.27
C VAL A 25 20.21 13.33 2.53
N ALA A 26 21.20 14.17 2.84
CA ALA A 26 22.48 14.22 2.10
C ALA A 26 23.46 13.06 2.35
N PHE A 27 23.18 12.15 3.28
CA PHE A 27 24.12 11.08 3.65
C PHE A 27 23.50 9.69 3.50
N LEU A 28 24.29 8.76 2.95
CA LEU A 28 23.92 7.37 2.66
C LEU A 28 23.73 6.49 3.90
N LEU A 29 24.37 6.82 5.02
CA LEU A 29 24.37 6.01 6.25
C LEU A 29 23.93 6.85 7.47
N GLY A 30 23.43 6.21 8.51
CA GLY A 30 23.04 6.87 9.77
C GLY A 30 21.75 7.69 9.65
N GLU A 31 20.74 7.15 8.96
CA GLU A 31 19.42 7.80 8.77
C GLU A 31 18.79 8.21 10.12
N SER A 32 18.93 7.37 11.14
CA SER A 32 18.34 7.56 12.47
C SER A 32 18.71 8.89 13.15
N TYR A 33 19.89 9.46 12.87
CA TYR A 33 20.31 10.75 13.42
C TYR A 33 19.55 11.95 12.83
N ARG A 34 18.88 11.75 11.69
CA ARG A 34 18.19 12.81 10.94
C ARG A 34 16.71 12.51 10.76
N TYR A 35 16.29 11.27 10.94
CA TYR A 35 14.88 10.91 11.00
C TYR A 35 14.23 11.66 12.16
N ILE A 36 13.07 12.29 11.92
CA ILE A 36 12.31 13.03 12.94
C ILE A 36 11.00 12.26 13.19
N PRO A 37 10.98 11.33 14.16
CA PRO A 37 9.76 10.64 14.54
C PRO A 37 8.65 11.64 14.92
N GLY A 38 7.43 11.39 14.45
CA GLY A 38 6.26 12.21 14.75
C GLY A 38 5.92 13.28 13.70
N LEU A 39 6.81 13.55 12.75
CA LEU A 39 6.53 14.45 11.61
C LEU A 39 6.24 13.70 10.30
N ASP A 40 6.12 12.37 10.36
CA ASP A 40 5.69 11.59 9.21
C ASP A 40 4.28 11.97 8.78
N THR A 41 4.06 11.98 7.47
CA THR A 41 2.72 12.17 6.91
C THR A 41 2.34 10.96 6.07
N LEU A 42 1.02 10.80 5.84
CA LEU A 42 0.47 9.76 5.00
C LEU A 42 -0.23 10.41 3.81
N THR A 43 0.18 10.06 2.59
CA THR A 43 -0.48 10.48 1.37
C THR A 43 -1.33 9.34 0.83
N ILE A 44 -2.59 9.62 0.54
CA ILE A 44 -3.48 8.75 -0.22
C ILE A 44 -3.71 9.38 -1.59
N TYR A 45 -3.27 8.70 -2.64
CA TYR A 45 -3.38 9.18 -4.02
C TYR A 45 -4.27 8.25 -4.85
N PRO A 46 -5.23 8.76 -5.64
CA PRO A 46 -6.07 7.92 -6.50
C PRO A 46 -5.25 7.35 -7.66
N GLY A 47 -5.21 6.03 -7.79
CA GLY A 47 -4.45 5.31 -8.82
C GLY A 47 -3.12 4.72 -8.33
N VAL A 48 -2.30 4.29 -9.28
CA VAL A 48 -1.00 3.65 -9.03
C VAL A 48 0.11 4.66 -9.32
N LEU A 49 0.75 5.18 -8.26
CA LEU A 49 1.73 6.29 -8.34
C LEU A 49 3.20 5.83 -8.30
N SER A 50 3.46 4.53 -8.15
CA SER A 50 4.83 4.00 -8.00
C SER A 50 5.02 2.74 -8.81
N SER A 51 6.23 2.58 -9.36
CA SER A 51 6.68 1.38 -10.05
C SER A 51 6.99 0.20 -9.11
N TYR A 52 7.08 0.44 -7.80
CA TYR A 52 7.52 -0.54 -6.80
C TYR A 52 6.50 -0.70 -5.65
N PRO A 53 5.32 -1.29 -5.91
CA PRO A 53 4.38 -1.58 -4.84
C PRO A 53 5.02 -2.51 -3.80
N ASN A 54 5.09 -2.06 -2.54
CA ASN A 54 5.70 -2.84 -1.46
C ASN A 54 4.68 -3.73 -0.72
N PHE A 55 3.39 -3.39 -0.73
CA PHE A 55 2.35 -4.23 -0.13
C PHE A 55 0.96 -3.87 -0.67
N ILE A 56 0.05 -4.84 -0.75
CA ILE A 56 -1.34 -4.64 -1.17
C ILE A 56 -2.29 -4.99 -0.02
N PHE A 57 -3.21 -4.07 0.28
CA PHE A 57 -4.43 -4.38 1.02
C PHE A 57 -5.60 -4.47 0.05
N ASN A 58 -6.37 -5.55 0.15
CA ASN A 58 -7.64 -5.72 -0.55
C ASN A 58 -8.81 -5.56 0.44
N ILE A 59 -9.61 -4.53 0.27
CA ILE A 59 -10.61 -4.10 1.24
C ILE A 59 -11.97 -3.99 0.55
N PRO A 60 -12.99 -4.77 0.95
CA PRO A 60 -14.36 -4.53 0.50
C PRO A 60 -14.81 -3.11 0.90
N ALA A 61 -15.51 -2.39 0.02
CA ALA A 61 -15.91 -1.00 0.24
C ALA A 61 -16.66 -0.82 1.58
N ALA A 62 -17.54 -1.78 1.93
CA ALA A 62 -18.28 -1.78 3.20
C ALA A 62 -17.39 -1.93 4.44
N GLN A 63 -16.16 -2.42 4.30
CA GLN A 63 -15.20 -2.61 5.40
C GLN A 63 -14.17 -1.49 5.52
N VAL A 64 -14.20 -0.47 4.64
CA VAL A 64 -13.26 0.65 4.70
C VAL A 64 -13.27 1.36 6.06
N PRO A 65 -14.43 1.65 6.69
CA PRO A 65 -14.43 2.26 8.03
C PRO A 65 -13.68 1.40 9.07
N ALA A 66 -13.97 0.09 9.10
CA ALA A 66 -13.30 -0.84 10.01
C ALA A 66 -11.78 -0.98 9.74
N PHE A 67 -11.36 -0.88 8.48
CA PHE A 67 -9.93 -0.85 8.13
C PHE A 67 -9.26 0.41 8.66
N VAL A 68 -9.88 1.58 8.46
CA VAL A 68 -9.36 2.86 8.96
C VAL A 68 -9.25 2.85 10.48
N ASP A 69 -10.30 2.42 11.17
CA ASP A 69 -10.32 2.34 12.64
C ASP A 69 -9.21 1.42 13.15
N ALA A 70 -9.03 0.25 12.53
CA ALA A 70 -7.98 -0.69 12.90
C ALA A 70 -6.57 -0.10 12.68
N MET A 71 -6.35 0.58 11.55
CA MET A 71 -5.08 1.25 11.26
C MET A 71 -4.77 2.36 12.26
N GLN A 72 -5.76 3.15 12.67
CA GLN A 72 -5.60 4.21 13.68
C GLN A 72 -5.33 3.67 15.09
N GLN A 73 -5.88 2.50 15.42
CA GLN A 73 -5.70 1.86 16.72
C GLN A 73 -4.41 1.04 16.82
N SER A 74 -3.78 0.71 15.70
CA SER A 74 -2.56 -0.09 15.67
C SER A 74 -1.36 0.68 16.22
N LYS A 75 -0.84 0.24 17.36
CA LYS A 75 0.31 0.87 18.05
C LYS A 75 1.57 0.01 18.06
N ASP A 76 1.45 -1.26 17.72
CA ASP A 76 2.55 -2.21 17.72
C ASP A 76 2.46 -3.19 16.55
N GLN A 77 3.48 -4.05 16.46
CA GLN A 77 3.59 -5.05 15.40
C GLN A 77 2.46 -6.08 15.46
N ALA A 78 2.03 -6.47 16.67
CA ALA A 78 1.03 -7.51 16.85
C ALA A 78 -0.36 -7.03 16.40
N SER A 79 -0.73 -5.79 16.75
CA SER A 79 -1.96 -5.16 16.27
C SER A 79 -1.95 -4.99 14.75
N PHE A 80 -0.80 -4.61 14.17
CA PHE A 80 -0.67 -4.45 12.73
C PHE A 80 -0.78 -5.79 12.00
N GLU A 81 -0.23 -6.88 12.56
CA GLU A 81 -0.33 -8.20 11.95
C GLU A 81 -1.79 -8.67 11.82
N GLN A 82 -2.67 -8.30 12.76
CA GLN A 82 -4.11 -8.60 12.64
C GLN A 82 -4.76 -7.90 11.44
N ILE A 83 -4.36 -6.66 11.14
CA ILE A 83 -4.80 -5.92 9.95
C ILE A 83 -4.33 -6.64 8.68
N VAL A 84 -3.05 -7.02 8.67
CA VAL A 84 -2.45 -7.76 7.54
C VAL A 84 -3.14 -9.10 7.33
N ARG A 85 -3.47 -9.85 8.39
CA ARG A 85 -4.21 -11.12 8.27
C ARG A 85 -5.61 -10.94 7.68
N ARG A 86 -6.26 -9.82 7.98
CA ARG A 86 -7.65 -9.57 7.54
C ARG A 86 -7.76 -9.01 6.13
N TRP A 87 -6.86 -8.11 5.73
CA TRP A 87 -6.95 -7.39 4.45
C TRP A 87 -5.68 -7.46 3.60
N GLY A 88 -4.56 -7.91 4.16
CA GLY A 88 -3.27 -7.92 3.48
C GLY A 88 -3.11 -9.07 2.49
N ILE A 89 -2.47 -8.80 1.37
CA ILE A 89 -2.10 -9.79 0.36
C ILE A 89 -0.63 -10.15 0.54
N ARG A 90 -0.35 -11.21 1.28
CA ARG A 90 1.02 -11.75 1.46
C ARG A 90 1.50 -12.44 0.19
N ARG A 91 2.82 -12.61 0.05
CA ARG A 91 3.41 -13.37 -1.08
C ARG A 91 2.88 -14.81 -1.16
N THR A 92 2.51 -15.38 -0.03
CA THR A 92 1.95 -16.73 0.10
C THR A 92 0.45 -16.81 -0.16
N HIS A 93 -0.22 -15.69 -0.43
CA HIS A 93 -1.65 -15.68 -0.71
C HIS A 93 -1.94 -16.49 -2.00
N PRO A 94 -2.92 -17.42 -2.01
CA PRO A 94 -3.18 -18.28 -3.18
C PRO A 94 -3.54 -17.51 -4.45
N LEU A 95 -4.17 -16.33 -4.28
CA LEU A 95 -4.52 -15.42 -5.37
C LEU A 95 -3.55 -14.23 -5.51
N PHE A 96 -2.32 -14.34 -5.00
CA PHE A 96 -1.34 -13.24 -5.01
C PHE A 96 -1.19 -12.62 -6.40
N TRP A 97 -0.92 -13.45 -7.43
CA TRP A 97 -0.73 -12.99 -8.79
C TRP A 97 -1.97 -12.32 -9.38
N THR A 98 -3.16 -12.80 -9.02
CA THR A 98 -4.43 -12.17 -9.43
C THR A 98 -4.49 -10.73 -8.94
N TYR A 99 -4.15 -10.46 -7.69
CA TYR A 99 -4.15 -9.11 -7.11
C TYR A 99 -3.01 -8.24 -7.62
N PHE A 100 -1.80 -8.80 -7.73
CA PHE A 100 -0.63 -8.05 -8.19
C PHE A 100 -0.79 -7.60 -9.65
N HIS A 101 -1.20 -8.51 -10.54
CA HIS A 101 -1.46 -8.17 -11.95
C HIS A 101 -2.72 -7.32 -12.15
N ASP A 102 -3.61 -7.26 -11.15
CA ASP A 102 -4.76 -6.36 -11.19
C ASP A 102 -4.33 -4.88 -11.24
N LEU A 103 -3.18 -4.55 -10.65
CA LEU A 103 -2.59 -3.21 -10.69
C LEU A 103 -2.23 -2.81 -12.13
N ASN A 104 -1.54 -3.70 -12.86
CA ASN A 104 -1.21 -3.47 -14.26
C ASN A 104 -2.46 -3.37 -15.14
N ARG A 105 -3.46 -4.26 -14.91
CA ARG A 105 -4.74 -4.18 -15.63
C ARG A 105 -5.46 -2.87 -15.37
N TYR A 106 -5.45 -2.39 -14.12
CA TYR A 106 -6.03 -1.10 -13.78
C TYR A 106 -5.34 0.04 -14.52
N LEU A 107 -3.99 0.07 -14.54
CA LEU A 107 -3.24 1.06 -15.32
C LEU A 107 -3.55 1.00 -16.82
N GLN A 108 -3.68 -0.20 -17.40
CA GLN A 108 -4.07 -0.36 -18.80
C GLN A 108 -5.50 0.16 -19.07
N GLU A 109 -6.41 -0.02 -18.12
CA GLU A 109 -7.80 0.45 -18.19
C GLU A 109 -7.91 1.99 -18.04
N THR A 110 -7.12 2.60 -17.15
CA THR A 110 -7.28 4.03 -16.80
C THR A 110 -6.24 4.96 -17.41
N GLU A 111 -5.00 4.50 -17.56
CA GLU A 111 -3.85 5.30 -17.99
C GLU A 111 -2.96 4.52 -18.99
N PRO A 112 -3.51 4.08 -20.14
CA PRO A 112 -2.82 3.13 -21.04
C PRO A 112 -1.49 3.63 -21.62
N ARG A 113 -1.25 4.95 -21.64
CA ARG A 113 0.02 5.53 -22.10
C ARG A 113 1.15 5.39 -21.07
N GLU A 114 0.79 5.43 -19.79
CA GLU A 114 1.72 5.30 -18.66
C GLU A 114 1.78 3.85 -18.14
N ALA A 115 0.96 2.96 -18.70
CA ALA A 115 0.87 1.58 -18.27
C ALA A 115 2.20 0.83 -18.53
N ALA A 116 2.86 0.47 -17.44
CA ALA A 116 4.10 -0.29 -17.43
C ALA A 116 3.99 -1.53 -16.53
N VAL A 117 5.02 -2.37 -16.55
CA VAL A 117 5.13 -3.50 -15.62
C VAL A 117 5.65 -3.00 -14.28
N LEU A 118 4.88 -3.25 -13.21
CA LEU A 118 5.32 -2.96 -11.85
C LEU A 118 6.34 -3.99 -11.37
N ASP A 119 7.38 -3.51 -10.69
CA ASP A 119 8.46 -4.33 -10.16
C ASP A 119 8.14 -4.81 -8.73
N MET A 120 8.14 -6.13 -8.55
CA MET A 120 7.87 -6.82 -7.30
C MET A 120 9.09 -6.88 -6.35
N ASN A 121 10.28 -6.42 -6.76
CA ASN A 121 11.52 -6.54 -5.98
C ASN A 121 11.44 -5.91 -4.58
N ARG A 122 10.53 -4.96 -4.36
CA ARG A 122 10.29 -4.29 -3.06
C ARG A 122 9.09 -4.85 -2.30
N TYR A 123 8.41 -5.88 -2.80
CA TYR A 123 7.21 -6.41 -2.18
C TYR A 123 7.54 -7.13 -0.87
N GLU A 124 6.98 -6.69 0.24
CA GLU A 124 7.27 -7.24 1.56
C GLU A 124 6.47 -8.51 1.84
N ASN A 125 6.99 -9.33 2.77
CA ASN A 125 6.22 -10.43 3.37
C ASN A 125 5.97 -10.11 4.84
N LEU A 126 5.19 -9.05 5.05
CA LEU A 126 4.59 -8.69 6.34
C LEU A 126 3.68 -9.80 6.81
#